data_AF-A0A1G4IPC0-F1
#
_entry.id   AF-A0A1G4IPC0-F1
#
_cell.length_a   1.000
_cell.length_b   1.000
_cell.length_c   1.000
_cell.angle_alpha   90.00
_cell.angle_beta   90.00
_cell.angle_gamma   90.00
#
_symmetry.space_group_name_H-M   'P 1'
#
loop_
_entity.id
_entity.type
_entity.pdbx_description
1 polymer ?
#
loop_
_entity_poly.entity_id
_entity_poly.type
_entity_poly.pdbx_seq_one_letter_code
_entity_poly.pdbx_strand_id
1 'polypeptide(L)'
;MSLNRSQREKFVATHIAHKYNLLHILPSIEQPQLAGLYLKSFYNGTKRNRLNLPDSITNGTKFCESCGVVHIAGVNLEMQVVEKEVKASAKPERTLEYKCLQCSTTKEFTLEAAERFREDLRTTTSQPTIKGTSARNVEPHTTENASMVKKQSSGKERAKRRKMNSLSNMLNKKKEAEASKKRSLTLSLDDFLQKN
;
A
#
# COMPACT_ATOMS: atom_id res chain seq x y z
N MET A 1 27.38 14.72 -20.29
CA MET A 1 27.65 13.51 -19.47
C MET A 1 26.35 12.75 -19.26
N SER A 2 26.28 11.49 -19.73
CA SER A 2 25.09 10.65 -19.59
C SER A 2 25.09 9.98 -18.21
N LEU A 3 24.03 10.18 -17.42
CA LEU A 3 23.84 9.49 -16.15
C LEU A 3 23.58 7.99 -16.38
N ASN A 4 24.13 7.15 -15.51
CA ASN A 4 23.84 5.71 -15.52
C ASN A 4 22.33 5.47 -15.33
N ARG A 5 21.76 4.45 -15.98
CA ARG A 5 20.32 4.17 -15.95
C ARG A 5 19.80 4.02 -14.51
N SER A 6 20.52 3.27 -13.67
CA SER A 6 20.16 3.06 -12.27
C SER A 6 20.19 4.36 -11.45
N GLN A 7 21.15 5.24 -11.73
CA GLN A 7 21.25 6.56 -11.10
C GLN A 7 20.11 7.47 -11.56
N ARG A 8 19.72 7.38 -12.83
CA ARG A 8 18.59 8.12 -13.40
C ARG A 8 17.26 7.69 -12.78
N GLU A 9 17.03 6.38 -12.63
CA GLU A 9 15.82 5.86 -11.99
C GLU A 9 15.73 6.29 -10.53
N LYS A 10 16.83 6.19 -9.77
CA LYS A 10 16.91 6.70 -8.39
C LYS A 10 16.62 8.20 -8.32
N PHE A 11 17.24 8.98 -9.21
CA PHE A 11 17.00 10.42 -9.28
C PHE A 11 15.53 10.74 -9.56
N VAL A 12 14.91 10.07 -10.52
CA VAL A 12 13.49 10.26 -10.85
C VAL A 12 12.62 9.94 -9.64
N ALA A 13 12.86 8.82 -8.95
CA ALA A 13 12.09 8.45 -7.76
C ALA A 13 12.20 9.50 -6.65
N THR A 14 13.42 9.91 -6.29
CA THR A 14 13.65 10.94 -5.27
C THR A 14 13.05 12.29 -5.66
N HIS A 15 13.18 12.68 -6.92
CA HIS A 15 12.68 13.95 -7.43
C HIS A 15 11.14 14.00 -7.45
N ILE A 16 10.48 12.92 -7.86
CA ILE A 16 9.00 12.84 -7.84
C ILE A 16 8.50 12.78 -6.39
N ALA A 17 9.14 12.03 -5.50
CA ALA A 17 8.81 11.98 -4.08
C ALA A 17 8.95 13.36 -3.43
N HIS A 18 10.03 14.10 -3.73
CA HIS A 18 10.24 15.46 -3.25
C HIS A 18 9.11 16.40 -3.68
N LYS A 19 8.75 16.40 -4.97
CA LYS A 19 7.62 17.20 -5.48
C LYS A 19 6.31 16.85 -4.80
N TYR A 20 6.06 15.57 -4.56
CA TYR A 20 4.87 15.12 -3.86
C TYR A 20 4.85 15.58 -2.40
N ASN A 21 5.99 15.50 -1.69
CA ASN A 21 6.09 15.98 -0.32
C ASN A 21 5.82 17.49 -0.22
N LEU A 22 6.35 18.29 -1.15
CA LEU A 22 6.07 19.72 -1.20
C LEU A 22 4.56 20.00 -1.26
N LEU A 23 3.81 19.27 -2.08
CA LEU A 23 2.35 19.43 -2.16
C LEU A 23 1.63 19.25 -0.83
N HIS A 24 2.13 18.36 0.04
CA HIS A 24 1.50 18.07 1.33
C HIS A 24 1.88 19.06 2.42
N ILE A 25 2.96 19.81 2.24
CA ILE A 25 3.39 20.86 3.17
C ILE A 25 2.63 22.17 2.88
N LEU A 26 2.22 22.42 1.64
CA LEU A 26 1.57 23.67 1.22
C LEU A 26 0.33 24.06 2.04
N PRO A 27 -0.57 23.14 2.45
CA PRO A 27 -1.67 23.48 3.35
C PRO A 27 -1.24 24.13 4.66
N SER A 28 -0.03 23.82 5.16
CA SER A 28 0.53 24.41 6.37
C SER A 28 1.13 25.81 6.18
N ILE A 29 1.42 26.21 4.94
CA ILE A 29 2.08 27.48 4.60
C ILE A 29 1.03 28.58 4.31
N GLU A 30 -0.27 28.24 4.31
CA GLU A 30 -1.40 29.16 4.07
C GLU A 30 -1.34 29.92 2.73
N GLN A 31 -0.48 29.50 1.80
CA GLN A 31 -0.33 30.08 0.47
C GLN A 31 -0.95 29.17 -0.61
N PRO A 32 -2.27 29.28 -0.85
CA PRO A 32 -2.98 28.40 -1.79
C PRO A 32 -2.55 28.64 -3.25
N GLN A 33 -2.03 29.81 -3.60
CA GLN A 33 -1.66 30.17 -4.98
C GLN A 33 -0.52 29.27 -5.50
N LEU A 34 0.33 28.80 -4.60
CA LEU A 34 1.44 27.91 -4.93
C LEU A 34 0.97 26.48 -5.20
N ALA A 35 -0.17 26.06 -4.63
CA ALA A 35 -0.67 24.68 -4.75
C ALA A 35 -0.88 24.27 -6.21
N GLY A 36 -1.56 25.11 -7.01
CA GLY A 36 -1.75 24.86 -8.44
C GLY A 36 -0.43 24.77 -9.22
N LEU A 37 0.55 25.61 -8.91
CA LEU A 37 1.86 25.61 -9.58
C LEU A 37 2.65 24.34 -9.29
N TYR A 38 2.73 23.95 -8.02
CA TYR A 38 3.42 22.73 -7.62
C TYR A 38 2.69 21.48 -8.13
N LEU A 39 1.36 21.49 -8.17
CA LEU A 39 0.58 20.35 -8.64
C LEU A 39 0.80 20.15 -10.14
N LYS A 40 0.79 21.24 -10.92
CA LYS A 40 1.15 21.24 -12.33
C LYS A 40 2.58 20.76 -12.55
N SER A 41 3.53 21.20 -11.73
CA SER A 41 4.93 20.74 -11.79
C SER A 41 5.08 19.25 -11.49
N PHE A 42 4.29 18.72 -10.56
CA PHE A 42 4.24 17.29 -10.25
C PHE A 42 3.70 16.47 -11.43
N TYR A 43 2.53 16.83 -11.97
CA TYR A 43 1.94 16.14 -13.13
C TYR A 43 2.81 16.23 -14.39
N ASN A 44 3.46 17.38 -14.61
CA ASN A 44 4.42 17.50 -15.71
C ASN A 44 5.64 16.58 -15.52
N GLY A 45 6.08 16.41 -14.26
CA GLY A 45 7.16 15.49 -13.91
C GLY A 45 6.79 14.02 -14.16
N THR A 46 5.58 13.62 -13.78
CA THR A 46 5.10 12.24 -13.99
C THR A 46 4.86 11.95 -15.46
N LYS A 47 4.26 12.90 -16.21
CA LYS A 47 4.08 12.81 -17.66
C LYS A 47 5.41 12.70 -18.40
N ARG A 48 6.41 13.53 -18.07
CA ARG A 48 7.74 13.49 -18.70
C ARG A 48 8.46 12.16 -18.48
N ASN A 49 8.27 11.54 -17.32
CA ASN A 49 8.88 10.27 -16.96
C ASN A 49 7.99 9.06 -17.30
N ARG A 50 6.82 9.25 -17.93
CA ARG A 50 5.85 8.21 -18.29
C ARG A 50 5.46 7.32 -17.10
N LEU A 51 5.25 7.94 -15.94
CA LEU A 51 4.83 7.24 -14.73
C LEU A 51 3.30 7.21 -14.65
N ASN A 52 2.74 6.01 -14.51
CA ASN A 52 1.31 5.84 -14.24
C ASN A 52 1.05 6.12 -12.76
N LEU A 53 0.16 7.07 -12.48
CA LEU A 53 -0.24 7.40 -11.13
C LEU A 53 -1.42 6.52 -10.69
N PRO A 54 -1.52 6.17 -9.41
CA PRO A 54 -2.71 5.51 -8.87
C PRO A 54 -3.96 6.37 -8.99
N ASP A 55 -5.11 5.70 -9.18
CA ASP A 55 -6.43 6.31 -9.32
C ASP A 55 -6.81 7.22 -8.14
N SER A 56 -6.32 6.91 -6.94
CA SER A 56 -6.49 7.74 -5.73
C SER A 56 -5.93 9.16 -5.86
N ILE A 57 -5.00 9.39 -6.80
CA ILE A 57 -4.40 10.70 -7.04
C ILE A 57 -5.05 11.38 -8.24
N THR A 58 -5.39 10.62 -9.29
CA THR A 58 -5.90 11.15 -10.56
C THR A 58 -7.39 11.47 -10.53
N ASN A 59 -8.18 10.75 -9.75
CA ASN A 59 -9.65 10.87 -9.76
C ASN A 59 -10.17 12.12 -9.02
N GLY A 60 -9.31 13.11 -8.79
CA GLY A 60 -9.73 14.36 -8.18
C GLY A 60 -10.14 14.27 -6.71
N THR A 61 -9.94 13.12 -6.07
CA THR A 61 -10.20 12.87 -4.64
C THR A 61 -9.10 13.47 -3.78
N LYS A 62 -7.83 13.24 -4.17
CA LYS A 62 -6.58 13.79 -3.63
C LYS A 62 -6.54 15.31 -3.54
N PHE A 63 -6.76 15.93 -4.69
CA PHE A 63 -6.45 17.32 -4.96
C PHE A 63 -7.65 18.00 -5.60
N CYS A 64 -7.83 19.28 -5.28
CA CYS A 64 -8.79 20.11 -5.97
C CYS A 64 -8.35 20.31 -7.43
N GLU A 65 -9.29 20.21 -8.37
CA GLU A 65 -8.99 20.43 -9.80
C GLU A 65 -8.79 21.92 -10.13
N SER A 66 -9.47 22.81 -9.39
CA SER A 66 -9.41 24.24 -9.66
C SER A 66 -8.20 24.90 -9.00
N CYS A 67 -8.05 24.75 -7.67
CA CYS A 67 -6.98 25.43 -6.92
C CYS A 67 -5.73 24.57 -6.69
N GLY A 68 -5.81 23.25 -6.89
CA GLY A 68 -4.69 22.33 -6.70
C GLY A 68 -4.33 22.02 -5.24
N VAL A 69 -5.12 22.50 -4.28
CA VAL A 69 -4.91 22.24 -2.84
C VAL A 69 -5.21 20.77 -2.51
N VAL A 70 -4.46 20.20 -1.57
CA VAL A 70 -4.71 18.85 -1.03
C VAL A 70 -6.02 18.87 -0.24
N HIS A 71 -6.92 17.95 -0.56
CA HIS A 71 -8.13 17.76 0.20
C HIS A 71 -7.80 17.08 1.55
N ILE A 72 -8.08 17.80 2.64
CA ILE A 72 -7.97 17.31 4.00
C ILE A 72 -9.36 17.49 4.63
N ALA A 73 -10.01 16.36 4.93
CA ALA A 73 -11.34 16.36 5.54
C ALA A 73 -11.32 17.11 6.88
N GLY A 74 -12.25 18.04 7.06
CA GLY A 74 -12.36 18.85 8.26
C GLY A 74 -11.43 20.06 8.33
N VAL A 75 -10.51 20.25 7.36
CA VAL A 75 -9.64 21.43 7.28
C VAL A 75 -9.95 22.25 6.03
N ASN A 76 -9.76 21.65 4.85
CA ASN A 76 -9.92 22.31 3.55
C ASN A 76 -11.03 21.70 2.68
N LEU A 77 -11.62 20.60 3.16
CA LEU A 77 -12.66 19.84 2.49
C LEU A 77 -13.86 19.69 3.43
N GLU A 78 -15.02 20.12 2.94
CA GLU A 78 -16.33 19.77 3.47
C GLU A 78 -16.85 18.57 2.67
N MET A 79 -17.21 17.49 3.36
CA MET A 79 -17.67 16.24 2.76
C MET A 79 -19.08 15.96 3.24
N GLN A 80 -20.03 15.86 2.32
CA GLN A 80 -21.43 15.60 2.62
C GLN A 80 -21.98 14.48 1.72
N VAL A 81 -22.88 13.66 2.26
CA VAL A 81 -23.62 12.67 1.46
C VAL A 81 -24.98 13.29 1.16
N VAL A 82 -25.23 13.58 -0.11
CA VAL A 82 -26.48 14.15 -0.59
C VAL A 82 -27.29 13.04 -1.27
N GLU A 83 -28.50 12.80 -0.77
CA GLU A 83 -29.46 11.92 -1.42
C GLU A 83 -30.24 12.75 -2.44
N LYS A 84 -30.05 12.48 -3.74
CA LYS A 84 -30.82 13.13 -4.80
C LYS A 84 -31.94 12.19 -5.22
N GLU A 85 -33.18 12.65 -5.07
CA GLU A 85 -34.35 11.95 -5.59
C GLU A 85 -34.42 12.12 -7.11
N VAL A 86 -33.95 11.12 -7.85
CA VAL A 86 -34.06 11.12 -9.32
C VAL A 86 -35.47 10.66 -9.70
N LYS A 87 -36.26 11.57 -10.29
CA LYS A 87 -37.65 11.34 -10.71
C LYS A 87 -37.86 10.20 -11.74
N ALA A 88 -36.79 9.56 -12.22
CA ALA A 88 -36.83 8.50 -13.24
C ALA A 88 -36.51 7.09 -12.71
N SER A 89 -36.03 6.93 -11.48
CA SER A 89 -35.71 5.63 -10.88
C SER A 89 -36.24 5.55 -9.45
N ALA A 90 -36.90 4.44 -9.11
CA ALA A 90 -37.53 4.22 -7.81
C ALA A 90 -36.55 4.11 -6.61
N LYS A 91 -35.25 4.31 -6.82
CA LYS A 91 -34.22 4.28 -5.78
C LYS A 91 -33.56 5.66 -5.66
N PRO A 92 -33.43 6.23 -4.44
CA PRO A 92 -32.71 7.47 -4.23
C PRO A 92 -31.22 7.25 -4.50
N GLU A 93 -30.63 8.09 -5.36
CA GLU A 93 -29.22 8.00 -5.66
C GLU A 93 -28.43 8.77 -4.58
N ARG A 94 -27.53 8.06 -3.89
CA ARG A 94 -26.65 8.65 -2.89
C ARG A 94 -25.39 9.15 -3.57
N THR A 95 -25.17 10.45 -3.51
CA THR A 95 -23.98 11.11 -4.06
C THR A 95 -23.11 11.63 -2.92
N LEU A 96 -21.80 11.37 -2.99
CA LEU A 96 -20.82 11.94 -2.08
C LEU A 96 -20.30 13.24 -2.68
N GLU A 97 -20.58 14.36 -2.03
CA GLU A 97 -20.16 15.69 -2.45
C GLU A 97 -18.92 16.14 -1.67
N TYR A 98 -17.89 16.55 -2.41
CA TYR A 98 -16.63 17.10 -1.92
C TYR A 98 -16.58 18.58 -2.27
N LYS A 99 -16.70 19.44 -1.26
CA LYS A 99 -16.65 20.90 -1.42
C LYS A 99 -15.34 21.45 -0.89
N CYS A 100 -14.54 22.07 -1.76
CA CYS A 100 -13.31 22.73 -1.36
C CYS A 100 -13.62 24.07 -0.68
N LEU A 101 -13.12 24.29 0.53
CA LEU A 101 -13.36 25.53 1.28
C LEU A 101 -12.60 26.74 0.70
N GLN A 102 -11.56 26.49 -0.09
CA GLN A 102 -10.71 27.56 -0.62
C GLN A 102 -11.23 28.19 -1.92
N CYS A 103 -11.86 27.39 -2.79
CA CYS A 103 -12.36 27.86 -4.09
C CYS A 103 -13.82 27.51 -4.34
N SER A 104 -14.50 26.89 -3.36
CA SER A 104 -15.92 26.51 -3.42
C SER A 104 -16.29 25.52 -4.52
N THR A 105 -15.31 24.93 -5.20
CA THR A 105 -15.55 23.92 -6.23
C THR A 105 -16.04 22.63 -5.58
N THR A 106 -17.13 22.09 -6.12
CA THR A 106 -17.75 20.85 -5.67
C THR A 106 -17.44 19.73 -6.66
N LYS A 107 -17.20 18.53 -6.13
CA LYS A 107 -17.11 17.29 -6.91
C LYS A 107 -18.07 16.27 -6.35
N GLU A 108 -18.80 15.62 -7.24
CA GLU A 108 -19.78 14.61 -6.87
C GLU A 108 -19.26 13.22 -7.28
N PHE A 109 -19.37 12.25 -6.37
CA PHE A 109 -19.07 10.85 -6.64
C PHE A 109 -20.35 10.03 -6.44
N THR A 110 -20.77 9.28 -7.45
CA THR A 110 -21.94 8.40 -7.36
C THR A 110 -21.59 7.17 -6.54
N LEU A 111 -22.41 6.84 -5.53
CA LEU A 111 -22.22 5.66 -4.68
C LEU A 111 -23.02 4.46 -5.24
N GLU A 112 -22.86 4.15 -6.52
CA GLU A 112 -23.63 3.09 -7.20
C GLU A 112 -23.29 1.67 -6.70
N ALA A 113 -22.15 1.49 -6.03
CA ALA A 113 -21.63 0.17 -5.66
C ALA A 113 -21.94 -0.30 -4.22
N ALA A 114 -22.48 0.57 -3.35
CA ALA A 114 -22.68 0.23 -1.94
C ALA A 114 -23.88 -0.70 -1.69
N GLU A 115 -24.80 -0.84 -2.65
CA GLU A 115 -25.94 -1.76 -2.51
C GLU A 115 -25.56 -3.23 -2.76
N ARG A 116 -24.63 -3.51 -3.68
CA ARG A 116 -24.22 -4.90 -4.02
C ARG A 116 -23.51 -5.59 -2.85
N PHE A 117 -22.69 -4.87 -2.10
CA PHE A 117 -22.02 -5.42 -0.90
C PHE A 117 -22.97 -5.63 0.29
N ARG A 118 -24.10 -4.92 0.35
CA ARG A 118 -25.09 -5.10 1.42
C ARG A 118 -25.97 -6.33 1.21
N GLU A 119 -26.22 -6.74 -0.03
CA GLU A 119 -26.97 -7.97 -0.33
C GLU A 119 -26.15 -9.22 -0.01
N ASP A 120 -24.84 -9.23 -0.32
CA ASP A 120 -23.95 -10.36 0.00
C ASP A 120 -23.70 -10.55 1.51
N LEU A 121 -23.81 -9.48 2.32
CA LEU A 121 -23.74 -9.60 3.78
C LEU A 121 -25.05 -10.07 4.43
N ARG A 122 -26.20 -9.93 3.76
CA ARG A 122 -27.51 -10.35 4.30
C ARG A 122 -27.76 -11.85 4.09
N THR A 123 -27.23 -12.44 3.03
CA THR A 123 -27.38 -13.89 2.73
C THR A 123 -26.52 -14.80 3.60
N THR A 124 -25.54 -14.28 4.34
CA THR A 124 -24.66 -15.08 5.22
C THR A 124 -25.12 -15.16 6.67
N THR A 125 -26.29 -14.59 7.02
CA THR A 125 -26.87 -14.64 8.37
C THR A 125 -28.03 -15.65 8.50
N SER A 126 -28.06 -16.70 7.68
CA SER A 126 -28.83 -17.91 8.00
C SER A 126 -27.88 -18.89 8.71
N GLN A 127 -28.07 -19.01 10.03
CA GLN A 127 -27.37 -19.95 10.88
C GLN A 127 -27.37 -21.38 10.27
N PRO A 128 -26.21 -22.02 10.06
CA PRO A 128 -26.18 -23.46 9.93
C PRO A 128 -26.27 -24.03 11.34
N THR A 129 -27.44 -24.54 11.72
CA THR A 129 -27.59 -25.42 12.86
C THR A 129 -26.78 -26.69 12.59
N ILE A 130 -25.63 -26.81 13.24
CA ILE A 130 -24.78 -27.99 13.17
C ILE A 130 -25.49 -29.11 13.95
N LYS A 131 -26.21 -29.98 13.24
CA LYS A 131 -26.56 -31.31 13.75
C LYS A 131 -25.35 -32.21 13.56
N GLY A 132 -24.84 -32.74 14.68
CA GLY A 132 -23.65 -33.59 14.70
C GLY A 132 -23.89 -35.04 14.26
N THR A 133 -22.76 -35.74 14.17
CA THR A 133 -22.52 -37.19 14.04
C THR A 133 -22.46 -37.79 12.63
N SER A 134 -21.23 -38.15 12.22
CA SER A 134 -20.75 -39.54 12.14
C SER A 134 -19.84 -39.78 10.93
N ALA A 135 -18.78 -40.54 11.16
CA ALA A 135 -17.71 -40.83 10.22
C ALA A 135 -18.14 -41.82 9.12
N ARG A 136 -17.81 -41.54 7.85
CA ARG A 136 -17.10 -42.47 6.94
C ARG A 136 -16.91 -41.92 5.53
N ASN A 137 -15.73 -42.25 4.99
CA ASN A 137 -15.37 -42.41 3.59
C ASN A 137 -15.25 -41.16 2.72
N VAL A 138 -14.05 -40.58 2.74
CA VAL A 138 -13.49 -39.86 1.60
C VAL A 138 -12.78 -40.89 0.72
N GLU A 139 -13.16 -40.95 -0.55
CA GLU A 139 -12.35 -41.49 -1.65
C GLU A 139 -12.43 -40.54 -2.86
N PRO A 140 -11.41 -40.56 -3.73
CA PRO A 140 -10.68 -39.34 -4.05
C PRO A 140 -10.84 -38.92 -5.52
N HIS A 141 -10.78 -37.61 -5.77
CA HIS A 141 -10.52 -37.08 -7.10
C HIS A 141 -9.03 -37.29 -7.47
N THR A 142 -8.78 -38.36 -8.23
CA THR A 142 -7.71 -38.48 -9.25
C THR A 142 -7.95 -37.38 -10.32
N THR A 143 -7.00 -36.66 -10.92
CA THR A 143 -5.63 -36.98 -11.38
C THR A 143 -4.79 -35.68 -11.55
N GLU A 144 -3.54 -35.74 -11.07
CA GLU A 144 -2.27 -35.38 -11.74
C GLU A 144 -2.11 -33.96 -12.33
N ASN A 145 -1.26 -33.09 -11.76
CA ASN A 145 0.17 -33.09 -12.08
C ASN A 145 1.08 -32.75 -10.88
N ALA A 146 2.12 -33.58 -10.75
CA ALA A 146 3.12 -33.57 -9.71
C ALA A 146 4.26 -32.58 -9.98
N SER A 147 4.70 -31.85 -8.95
CA SER A 147 6.11 -31.92 -8.51
C SER A 147 6.35 -31.16 -7.19
N MET A 148 6.80 -31.92 -6.18
CA MET A 148 7.55 -31.51 -4.99
C MET A 148 6.84 -30.69 -3.89
N VAL A 149 5.87 -31.31 -3.20
CA VAL A 149 5.51 -30.89 -1.84
C VAL A 149 6.51 -31.50 -0.85
N LYS A 150 7.47 -30.70 -0.38
CA LYS A 150 8.36 -31.08 0.73
C LYS A 150 7.52 -31.37 1.98
N LYS A 151 7.78 -32.54 2.57
CA LYS A 151 7.19 -33.09 3.81
C LYS A 151 6.91 -32.00 4.85
N GLN A 152 5.69 -32.03 5.37
CA GLN A 152 5.21 -31.16 6.45
C GLN A 152 6.18 -31.21 7.65
N SER A 153 6.80 -30.07 7.97
CA SER A 153 7.58 -29.91 9.19
C SER A 153 6.68 -30.23 10.38
N SER A 154 7.06 -31.24 11.17
CA SER A 154 6.38 -31.62 12.41
C SER A 154 6.07 -30.36 13.24
N GLY A 155 4.89 -30.30 13.88
CA GLY A 155 4.50 -29.17 14.74
C GLY A 155 5.56 -28.81 15.79
N LYS A 156 6.41 -29.77 16.16
CA LYS A 156 7.57 -29.60 17.04
C LYS A 156 8.68 -28.72 16.43
N GLU A 157 8.92 -28.80 15.12
CA GLU A 157 9.87 -27.91 14.41
C GLU A 157 9.30 -26.50 14.22
N ARG A 158 8.00 -26.37 13.93
CA ARG A 158 7.36 -25.06 13.79
C ARG A 158 7.36 -24.30 15.12
N ALA A 159 7.15 -24.99 16.25
CA ALA A 159 7.26 -24.40 17.58
C ALA A 159 8.71 -23.96 17.91
N LYS A 160 9.72 -24.77 17.56
CA LYS A 160 11.14 -24.38 17.71
C LYS A 160 11.50 -23.17 16.84
N ARG A 161 11.02 -23.09 15.60
CA ARG A 161 11.26 -21.92 14.72
C ARG A 161 10.61 -20.65 15.25
N ARG A 162 9.43 -20.75 15.87
CA ARG A 162 8.78 -19.61 16.55
C ARG A 162 9.59 -19.12 17.75
N LYS A 163 10.18 -20.03 18.56
CA LYS A 163 11.05 -19.66 19.69
C LYS A 163 12.39 -19.03 19.27
N MET A 164 12.89 -19.36 18.09
CA MET A 164 14.12 -18.76 17.53
C MET A 164 13.88 -17.38 16.88
N ASN A 165 12.64 -16.93 16.76
CA ASN A 165 12.27 -15.62 16.18
C ASN A 165 12.07 -14.55 17.25
N SER A 166 12.92 -14.56 18.28
CA SER A 166 13.01 -13.48 19.28
C SER A 166 14.13 -12.52 18.88
N LEU A 167 13.92 -11.22 19.08
CA LEU A 167 14.85 -10.15 18.70
C LEU A 167 16.28 -10.40 19.22
N SER A 168 16.42 -10.91 20.44
CA SER A 168 17.72 -11.26 21.03
C SER A 168 18.47 -12.34 20.23
N ASN A 169 17.76 -13.33 19.68
CA ASN A 169 18.35 -14.39 18.87
C ASN A 169 18.71 -13.91 17.45
N MET A 170 17.95 -12.98 16.88
CA MET A 170 18.33 -12.35 15.60
C MET A 170 19.56 -11.47 15.73
N LEU A 171 19.69 -10.71 16.83
CA LEU A 171 20.85 -9.88 17.09
C LEU A 171 22.11 -10.71 17.34
N ASN A 172 22.00 -11.82 18.09
CA ASN A 172 23.14 -12.72 18.31
C ASN A 172 23.61 -13.40 17.02
N LYS A 173 22.68 -13.89 16.18
CA LYS A 173 23.04 -14.44 14.85
C LYS A 173 23.69 -13.41 13.94
N LYS A 174 23.26 -12.14 14.00
CA LYS A 174 23.87 -11.06 13.22
C LYS A 174 25.29 -10.75 13.72
N LYS A 175 25.51 -10.74 15.03
CA LYS A 175 26.84 -10.58 15.64
C LYS A 175 27.79 -11.73 15.29
N GLU A 176 27.30 -12.98 15.32
CA GLU A 176 28.09 -14.15 14.93
C GLU A 176 28.46 -14.14 13.44
N ALA A 177 27.53 -13.72 12.57
CA ALA A 177 27.80 -13.56 11.14
C ALA A 177 28.77 -12.41 10.83
N GLU A 178 28.79 -11.35 11.63
CA GLU A 178 29.81 -10.30 11.52
C GLU A 178 31.16 -10.74 12.10
N ALA A 179 31.18 -11.53 13.17
CA ALA A 179 32.40 -12.10 13.74
C ALA A 179 33.05 -13.14 12.81
N SER A 180 32.26 -13.97 12.12
CA SER A 180 32.78 -14.91 11.13
C SER A 180 33.31 -14.20 9.88
N LYS A 181 32.64 -13.14 9.41
CA LYS A 181 33.16 -12.28 8.33
C LYS A 181 34.44 -11.55 8.71
N LYS A 182 34.59 -11.15 9.97
CA LYS A 182 35.85 -10.57 10.49
C LYS A 182 36.97 -11.61 10.57
N ARG A 183 36.68 -12.86 10.96
CA ARG A 183 37.67 -13.95 10.97
C ARG A 183 38.11 -14.42 9.57
N SER A 184 37.26 -14.31 8.54
CA SER A 184 37.65 -14.66 7.17
C SER A 184 38.44 -13.57 6.44
N LEU A 185 38.64 -12.39 7.05
CA LEU A 185 39.31 -11.23 6.44
C LEU A 185 40.59 -10.78 7.19
N THR A 186 41.00 -11.49 8.23
CA THR A 186 42.24 -11.20 8.95
C THR A 186 43.13 -12.45 8.94
N LEU A 187 44.01 -12.53 7.94
CA LEU A 187 45.29 -13.21 8.09
C LEU A 187 46.03 -12.49 9.22
N SER A 188 46.22 -13.17 10.34
CA SER A 188 46.99 -12.67 11.49
C SER A 188 48.48 -12.64 11.16
N LEU A 189 49.12 -11.51 11.41
CA LEU A 189 50.56 -11.28 11.19
C LEU A 189 51.46 -12.26 11.97
N ASP A 190 50.94 -12.92 13.01
CA ASP A 190 51.67 -13.92 13.80
C ASP A 190 51.99 -15.21 13.00
N ASP A 191 51.23 -15.53 11.95
CA ASP A 191 51.50 -16.70 11.09
C ASP A 191 52.69 -16.47 10.14
N PHE A 192 53.09 -15.22 9.92
CA PHE A 192 54.26 -14.88 9.09
C PHE A 192 55.58 -14.91 9.87
N LEU A 193 55.52 -14.80 11.21
CA LEU A 193 56.71 -14.79 12.08
C LEU A 193 57.09 -16.18 12.62
N GLN A 194 56.29 -17.23 12.34
CA GLN A 194 56.56 -18.60 12.78
C GLN A 194 57.30 -19.46 11.75
N LYS A 195 57.85 -18.86 10.68
CA LYS A 195 58.75 -19.56 9.75
C LYS A 195 60.17 -19.00 9.88
N ASN A 196 60.87 -19.47 10.90
CA ASN A 196 62.31 -19.71 10.87
C ASN A 196 62.53 -21.20 11.09
#